data_AF-X0YNC5-F1
#
_entry.id   AF-X0YNC5-F1
#
_cell.length_a   1.000
_cell.length_b   1.000
_cell.length_c   1.000
_cell.angle_alpha   90.00
_cell.angle_beta   90.00
_cell.angle_gamma   90.00
#
_symmetry.space_group_name_H-M   'P 1'
#
loop_
_entity.id
_entity.type
_entity.pdbx_description
1 polymer ?
#
loop_
_entity_poly.entity_id
_entity_poly.type
_entity_poly.pdbx_seq_one_letter_code
_entity_poly.pdbx_strand_id
1 'polypeptide(L)' 'MTEDIIRRTTSICPECLQPIPADIYVDPETNWVMMRKDCKEHGHFKDKLSIDPEE' A
#
# COMPACT_ATOMS: atom_id res chain seq x y z
N MET A 1 4.37 -4.13 17.67
CA MET A 1 3.60 -3.01 17.12
C MET A 1 2.72 -3.56 16.01
N THR A 2 1.43 -3.26 16.05
CA THR A 2 0.46 -3.68 15.03
C THR A 2 0.48 -2.65 13.91
N GLU A 3 0.79 -3.08 12.70
CA GLU A 3 0.63 -2.26 11.49
C GLU A 3 -0.87 -1.93 11.36
N ASP A 4 -1.24 -0.66 11.48
CA ASP A 4 -2.64 -0.26 11.34
C ASP A 4 -2.97 -0.13 9.86
N ILE A 5 -3.72 -1.10 9.33
CA ILE A 5 -4.20 -1.08 7.95
C ILE A 5 -5.28 0.01 7.86
N ILE A 6 -4.88 1.20 7.40
CA ILE A 6 -5.76 2.35 7.21
C ILE A 6 -6.86 2.02 6.22
N ARG A 7 -6.49 1.45 5.07
CA ARG A 7 -7.42 1.24 3.97
C ARG A 7 -6.91 0.20 2.99
N ARG A 8 -7.81 -0.70 2.57
CA ARG A 8 -7.59 -1.52 1.38
C ARG A 8 -8.12 -0.79 0.17
N THR A 9 -7.31 -0.66 -0.85
CA THR A 9 -7.68 -0.13 -2.15
C THR A 9 -7.38 -1.18 -3.22
N THR A 10 -7.96 -1.02 -4.39
CA THR A 10 -7.61 -1.83 -5.55
C THR A 10 -6.94 -0.92 -6.55
N SER A 11 -5.69 -1.23 -6.89
CA SER A 11 -4.97 -0.53 -7.95
C SER A 11 -5.10 -1.30 -9.25
N ILE A 12 -5.06 -0.63 -10.39
CA ILE A 12 -4.94 -1.31 -11.67
C ILE A 12 -3.47 -1.62 -11.90
N CYS A 13 -3.16 -2.89 -12.19
CA CYS A 13 -1.81 -3.26 -12.61
C CYS A 13 -1.52 -2.63 -13.97
N PRO A 14 -0.41 -1.89 -14.14
CA PRO A 14 -0.07 -1.26 -15.42
C PRO A 14 0.28 -2.28 -16.51
N GLU A 15 0.61 -3.53 -16.16
CA GLU A 15 0.92 -4.58 -17.12
C GLU A 15 -0.28 -5.50 -17.39
N CYS A 16 -1.01 -5.95 -16.34
CA CYS A 16 -2.21 -6.78 -16.55
C CYS A 16 -3.43 -5.98 -17.00
N LEU A 17 -3.49 -4.67 -16.72
CA LEU A 17 -4.71 -3.85 -16.75
C LEU A 17 -5.86 -4.38 -15.86
N GLN A 18 -5.53 -5.24 -14.90
CA GLN A 18 -6.50 -5.86 -14.00
C GLN A 18 -6.49 -5.18 -12.62
N PRO A 19 -7.64 -5.14 -11.93
CA PRO A 19 -7.71 -4.68 -10.55
C PRO A 19 -6.97 -5.65 -9.63
N ILE A 20 -5.87 -5.19 -9.04
CA ILE A 20 -5.07 -5.91 -8.07
C ILE A 20 -5.31 -5.35 -6.65
N PRO A 21 -5.29 -6.21 -5.62
CA PRO A 21 -5.42 -5.76 -4.24
C PRO A 21 -4.21 -4.93 -3.80
N ALA A 22 -4.49 -3.85 -3.07
CA ALA A 22 -3.49 -3.03 -2.42
C ALA A 22 -3.93 -2.68 -1.00
N ASP A 23 -3.03 -2.79 -0.04
CA ASP A 23 -3.26 -2.39 1.35
C ASP A 23 -2.42 -1.16 1.65
N ILE A 24 -3.07 -0.11 2.16
CA ILE A 24 -2.42 1.04 2.76
C ILE A 24 -2.40 0.83 4.27
N TYR A 25 -1.21 0.87 4.84
CA TYR A 25 -0.96 0.71 6.26
C TYR A 25 -0.09 1.85 6.77
N VAL A 26 -0.24 2.17 8.04
CA VAL A 26 0.61 3.15 8.73
C VAL A 26 1.42 2.44 9.79
N ASP A 27 2.72 2.73 9.78
CA ASP A 27 3.60 2.34 10.88
C ASP A 27 3.28 3.22 12.09
N PRO A 28 2.73 2.69 13.20
CA PRO A 28 2.37 3.51 14.37
C PRO A 28 3.58 4.09 15.11
N GLU A 29 4.80 3.61 14.82
CA GLU A 29 6.03 4.08 15.47
C GLU A 29 6.59 5.34 14.82
N THR A 30 6.50 5.43 13.49
CA THR A 30 7.04 6.54 12.69
C THR A 30 5.94 7.37 12.03
N ASN A 31 4.69 6.91 12.14
CA ASN A 31 3.50 7.41 11.49
C ASN A 31 3.58 7.45 9.95
N TRP A 32 4.41 6.59 9.35
CA TRP A 32 4.64 6.56 7.92
C TRP A 32 3.54 5.80 7.17
N VAL A 33 3.00 6.43 6.14
CA VAL A 33 1.99 5.82 5.26
C VAL A 33 2.71 5.00 4.20
N MET A 34 2.53 3.69 4.24
CA MET A 34 3.02 2.76 3.23
C MET A 34 1.85 2.10 2.51
N MET A 35 2.04 1.82 1.22
CA MET A 35 1.09 1.13 0.38
C MET A 35 1.75 -0.11 -0.21
N ARG A 36 1.24 -1.29 0.10
CA ARG A 36 1.61 -2.52 -0.60
C ARG A 36 0.55 -2.86 -1.64
N LYS A 37 0.97 -3.24 -2.84
CA LYS A 37 0.12 -3.72 -3.92
C LYS A 37 0.63 -5.09 -4.36
N ASP A 38 -0.28 -6.02 -4.53
CA ASP A 38 0.01 -7.43 -4.70
C ASP A 38 -0.54 -7.89 -6.05
N CYS A 39 0.36 -8.08 -7.02
CA CYS A 39 0.01 -8.64 -8.32
C CYS A 39 0.50 -10.08 -8.39
N LYS A 40 -0.41 -11.03 -8.59
CA LYS A 40 -0.05 -12.45 -8.72
C LYS A 40 0.90 -12.74 -9.89
N GLU A 41 0.85 -11.91 -10.93
CA GLU A 41 1.64 -12.10 -12.16
C GLU A 41 2.95 -11.30 -12.13
N HIS A 42 2.92 -10.07 -11.62
CA HIS A 42 4.07 -9.15 -11.65
C HIS A 42 4.79 -9.00 -10.31
N GLY A 43 4.24 -9.57 -9.25
CA GLY A 43 4.81 -9.57 -7.90
C GLY A 43 4.24 -8.49 -6.98
N HIS A 44 4.91 -8.32 -5.85
CA HIS A 44 4.54 -7.36 -4.82
C HIS A 44 5.31 -6.07 -5.01
N PHE A 45 4.59 -4.96 -5.02
CA PHE A 45 5.20 -3.65 -4.99
C PHE A 45 4.84 -2.97 -3.69
N LYS A 46 5.80 -2.28 -3.11
CA LYS A 46 5.60 -1.44 -1.94
C LYS A 46 5.95 -0.02 -2.33
N ASP A 47 5.09 0.90 -1.96
CA ASP A 47 5.19 2.32 -2.28
C ASP A 47 5.09 3.09 -0.97
N LYS A 48 6.04 4.01 -0.76
CA LYS A 48 6.03 4.86 0.42
C LYS A 48 5.23 6.09 0.06
N LEU A 49 4.00 6.18 0.57
CA LEU A 49 3.07 7.24 0.19
C LEU A 49 3.43 8.56 0.86
N SER A 50 3.74 8.53 2.16
CA SER A 50 4.10 9.72 2.94
C SER A 50 4.86 9.38 4.22
N ILE A 51 5.65 10.34 4.70
CA ILE A 51 6.32 10.29 6.01
C ILE A 51 5.55 11.02 7.10
N ASP A 52 4.61 11.86 6.71
CA ASP A 52 3.78 12.64 7.63
C ASP A 52 2.31 12.30 7.35
N PRO A 53 1.55 11.89 8.37
CA PRO A 53 0.09 11.79 8.26
C PRO A 53 -0.60 13.17 8.24
N GLU A 54 0.12 14.26 8.53
CA GLU A 54 -0.46 15.55 8.94
C GLU A 54 0.01 16.81 8.19
N GLU A 55 0.86 16.74 7.17
CA GLU A 55 1.31 17.94 6.41
C GLU A 55 0.86 17.95 4.93
#